data_AF-A0ABC9Q1J4-F1
#
_entry.id   AF-A0ABC9Q1J4-F1
#
_cell.length_a   1.000
_cell.length_b   1.000
_cell.length_c   1.000
_cell.angle_alpha   90.00
_cell.angle_beta   90.00
_cell.angle_gamma   90.00
#
_symmetry.space_group_name_H-M   'P 1'
#
loop_
_entity.id
_entity.type
_entity.pdbx_description
1 polymer ?
#
loop_
_entity_poly.entity_id
_entity_poly.type
_entity_poly.pdbx_seq_one_letter_code
_entity_poly.pdbx_strand_id
1 'polypeptide(L)'
;MNKKHVFIIIGVILCIRIVATVIYLKVKYDEKEKQKAIYYKEQQERITLYLKHNTKEPNTIKSVHFTSLKTGPMGDAVIEGYINENKKADFVAYGSPEHNYQFGGDMIESEKLSELLKPAQELKSQKKSKKN
;
A
#
# COMPACT_ATOMS: atom_id res chain seq x y z
N MET A 1 -13.56 -17.47 -53.85
CA MET A 1 -12.67 -17.86 -52.74
C MET A 1 -13.13 -19.19 -52.18
N ASN A 2 -12.25 -20.20 -52.07
CA ASN A 2 -12.64 -21.54 -51.63
C ASN A 2 -13.00 -21.54 -50.13
N LYS A 3 -13.98 -22.35 -49.70
CA LYS A 3 -14.45 -22.41 -48.30
C LYS A 3 -13.29 -22.61 -47.31
N LYS A 4 -12.30 -23.42 -47.68
CA LYS A 4 -11.07 -23.64 -46.91
C LYS A 4 -10.26 -22.35 -46.66
N HIS A 5 -10.17 -21.46 -47.63
CA HIS A 5 -9.45 -20.19 -47.49
C HIS A 5 -10.20 -19.21 -46.57
N VAL A 6 -11.53 -19.19 -46.61
CA VAL A 6 -12.36 -18.40 -45.69
C VAL A 6 -12.13 -18.84 -44.24
N PHE A 7 -12.12 -20.16 -43.97
CA PHE A 7 -11.86 -20.70 -42.63
C PHE A 7 -10.45 -20.37 -42.12
N ILE A 8 -9.43 -20.42 -42.98
CA ILE A 8 -8.05 -20.04 -42.61
C ILE A 8 -7.99 -18.56 -42.23
N ILE A 9 -8.61 -17.66 -42.99
CA ILE A 9 -8.63 -16.22 -42.69
C ILE A 9 -9.33 -15.95 -41.36
N ILE A 10 -10.49 -16.58 -41.11
CA ILE A 10 -11.20 -16.44 -39.83
C ILE A 10 -10.34 -16.96 -38.67
N GLY A 11 -9.66 -18.09 -38.84
CA GLY A 11 -8.75 -18.65 -37.83
C GLY A 11 -7.59 -17.72 -37.50
N VAL A 12 -6.96 -17.12 -38.52
CA VAL A 12 -5.87 -16.16 -38.33
C VAL A 12 -6.35 -14.91 -37.59
N ILE A 13 -7.51 -14.36 -37.97
CA ILE A 13 -8.10 -13.20 -37.28
C ILE A 13 -8.39 -13.53 -35.82
N LEU A 14 -8.96 -14.72 -35.54
CA LEU A 14 -9.22 -15.17 -34.18
C LEU A 14 -7.93 -15.26 -33.35
N CYS A 15 -6.86 -15.85 -33.91
CA CYS A 15 -5.56 -15.94 -33.26
C CYS A 15 -4.98 -14.56 -32.92
N ILE A 16 -5.03 -13.60 -33.84
CA ILE A 16 -4.54 -12.23 -33.60
C ILE A 16 -5.32 -11.58 -32.44
N ARG A 17 -6.65 -11.76 -32.39
CA ARG A 17 -7.48 -11.22 -31.31
C ARG A 17 -7.10 -11.80 -29.96
N ILE A 18 -6.89 -13.12 -29.87
CA ILE A 18 -6.48 -13.78 -28.62
C ILE A 18 -5.13 -13.23 -28.14
N VAL A 19 -4.14 -13.11 -29.03
CA VAL A 19 -2.81 -12.59 -28.68
C VAL A 19 -2.91 -11.13 -28.19
N ALA A 20 -3.66 -10.29 -28.89
CA ALA A 20 -3.87 -8.89 -28.49
C ALA A 20 -4.53 -8.78 -27.10
N THR A 21 -5.55 -9.61 -26.82
CA THR A 21 -6.22 -9.63 -25.51
C THR A 21 -5.27 -10.06 -24.40
N VAL A 22 -4.45 -11.10 -24.61
CA VAL A 22 -3.49 -11.57 -23.61
C VAL A 22 -2.44 -10.48 -23.30
N ILE A 23 -1.90 -9.82 -24.33
CA ILE A 23 -0.94 -8.73 -24.14
C ILE A 23 -1.58 -7.58 -23.36
N TYR A 24 -2.80 -7.16 -23.74
CA TYR A 24 -3.51 -6.09 -23.06
C TYR A 24 -3.76 -6.39 -21.57
N LEU A 25 -4.20 -7.61 -21.25
CA LEU A 25 -4.42 -8.04 -19.87
C LEU A 25 -3.11 -8.04 -19.06
N LYS A 26 -2.01 -8.48 -19.67
CA LYS A 26 -0.69 -8.47 -19.03
C LYS A 26 -0.20 -7.06 -18.71
N VAL A 27 -0.27 -6.15 -19.68
CA VAL A 27 0.11 -4.74 -19.48
C VAL A 27 -0.71 -4.10 -18.36
N LYS A 28 -2.03 -4.31 -18.36
CA LYS A 28 -2.93 -3.78 -17.32
C LYS A 28 -2.64 -4.35 -15.93
N TYR A 29 -2.25 -5.62 -15.85
CA TYR A 29 -1.82 -6.25 -14.59
C TYR A 29 -0.51 -5.62 -14.09
N ASP A 30 0.49 -5.49 -14.96
CA ASP A 30 1.79 -4.92 -14.62
C ASP A 30 1.67 -3.45 -14.18
N GLU A 31 0.79 -2.66 -14.81
CA GLU A 31 0.50 -1.29 -14.38
C GLU A 31 -0.12 -1.21 -12.99
N LYS A 32 -1.05 -2.13 -12.66
CA LYS A 32 -1.64 -2.19 -11.32
C LYS A 32 -0.61 -2.54 -10.25
N GLU A 33 0.26 -3.51 -10.52
CA GLU A 33 1.35 -3.87 -9.59
C GLU A 33 2.32 -2.70 -9.38
N LYS A 34 2.67 -1.96 -10.44
CA LYS A 34 3.48 -0.74 -10.33
C LYS A 34 2.82 0.33 -9.46
N GLN A 35 1.53 0.61 -9.68
CA GLN A 35 0.79 1.58 -8.87
C GLN A 35 0.72 1.15 -7.40
N LYS A 36 0.49 -0.14 -7.14
CA LYS A 36 0.49 -0.71 -5.78
C LYS A 36 1.84 -0.54 -5.10
N ALA A 37 2.95 -0.76 -5.81
CA ALA A 37 4.29 -0.56 -5.28
C ALA A 37 4.60 0.91 -4.96
N ILE A 38 4.21 1.84 -5.84
CA ILE A 38 4.35 3.28 -5.62
C ILE A 38 3.56 3.70 -4.38
N TYR A 39 2.28 3.32 -4.32
CA TYR A 39 1.41 3.58 -3.19
C TYR A 39 2.02 3.05 -1.88
N TYR A 40 2.50 1.80 -1.88
CA TYR A 40 3.08 1.19 -0.70
C TYR A 40 4.27 2.00 -0.19
N LYS A 41 5.20 2.38 -1.09
CA LYS A 41 6.37 3.19 -0.75
C LYS A 41 5.97 4.55 -0.16
N GLU A 42 5.00 5.24 -0.75
CA GLU A 42 4.52 6.53 -0.22
C GLU A 42 3.94 6.38 1.19
N GLN A 43 3.18 5.31 1.45
CA GLN A 43 2.63 5.07 2.79
C GLN A 43 3.72 4.68 3.79
N GLN A 44 4.74 3.94 3.38
CA GLN A 44 5.89 3.63 4.22
C GLN A 44 6.60 4.91 4.69
N GLU A 45 6.81 5.86 3.78
CA GLU A 45 7.41 7.17 4.11
C GLU A 45 6.52 7.96 5.09
N ARG A 46 5.20 7.99 4.84
CA ARG A 46 4.22 8.64 5.72
C ARG A 46 4.23 8.02 7.12
N ILE A 47 4.12 6.70 7.23
CA ILE A 47 4.10 6.00 8.52
C ILE A 47 5.41 6.23 9.26
N THR A 48 6.56 6.11 8.58
CA THR A 48 7.87 6.36 9.17
C THR A 48 7.98 7.78 9.74
N LEU A 49 7.51 8.79 9.00
CA LEU A 49 7.51 10.18 9.45
C LEU A 49 6.60 10.39 10.67
N TYR A 50 5.40 9.80 10.64
CA TYR A 50 4.46 9.86 11.75
C TYR A 50 5.06 9.28 13.03
N LEU A 51 5.62 8.07 12.93
CA LEU A 51 6.26 7.39 14.05
C LEU A 51 7.39 8.24 14.65
N LYS A 52 8.34 8.69 13.82
CA LYS A 52 9.48 9.50 14.28
C LYS A 52 9.10 10.84 14.90
N HIS A 53 8.04 11.48 14.42
CA HIS A 53 7.59 12.77 14.94
C HIS A 53 6.81 12.64 16.26
N ASN A 54 6.17 11.49 16.48
CA ASN A 54 5.29 11.25 17.61
C ASN A 54 5.94 10.47 18.76
N THR A 55 7.24 10.21 18.74
CA THR A 55 7.96 9.63 19.89
C THR A 55 8.07 10.61 21.06
N LYS A 56 8.06 10.12 22.30
CA LYS A 56 8.27 10.91 23.52
C LYS A 56 9.65 11.59 23.48
N GLU A 57 10.67 10.82 23.15
CA GLU A 57 12.04 11.27 23.02
C GLU A 57 12.46 11.30 21.55
N PRO A 58 13.29 12.27 21.13
CA PRO A 58 13.81 12.30 19.77
C PRO A 58 14.76 11.12 19.51
N ASN A 59 14.79 10.62 18.27
CA ASN A 59 15.69 9.56 17.82
C ASN A 59 15.50 8.17 18.48
N THR A 60 14.37 7.93 19.16
CA THR A 60 14.04 6.61 19.75
C THR A 60 13.74 5.56 18.68
N ILE A 61 13.09 5.95 17.57
CA ILE A 61 12.82 5.07 16.42
C ILE A 61 13.93 5.26 15.39
N LYS A 62 14.86 4.29 15.35
CA LYS A 62 16.02 4.25 14.47
C LYS A 62 15.70 3.59 13.13
N SER A 63 14.95 2.50 13.14
CA SER A 63 14.52 1.78 11.94
C SER A 63 13.03 1.43 11.97
N VAL A 64 12.43 1.33 10.78
CA VAL A 64 11.05 0.89 10.58
C VAL A 64 11.08 -0.16 9.48
N HIS A 65 10.49 -1.32 9.75
CA HIS A 65 10.44 -2.46 8.86
C HIS A 65 8.99 -2.75 8.53
N PHE A 66 8.67 -2.74 7.25
CA PHE A 66 7.33 -3.04 6.77
C PHE A 66 7.28 -4.47 6.27
N THR A 67 6.27 -5.22 6.73
CA THR A 67 6.16 -6.66 6.48
C THR A 67 5.12 -6.97 5.42
N SER A 68 4.03 -6.20 5.34
CA SER A 68 2.97 -6.46 4.37
C SER A 68 2.14 -5.24 4.02
N LEU A 69 1.54 -5.30 2.82
CA LEU A 69 0.43 -4.45 2.38
C LEU A 69 -0.71 -5.36 1.95
N LYS A 70 -1.84 -5.29 2.65
CA LYS A 70 -3.04 -6.08 2.42
C LYS A 70 -4.25 -5.17 2.24
N THR A 71 -5.33 -5.73 1.72
CA THR A 71 -6.64 -5.09 1.70
C THR A 71 -7.47 -5.68 2.83
N GLY A 72 -7.97 -4.82 3.70
CA GLY A 72 -8.85 -5.19 4.81
C GLY A 72 -10.23 -5.61 4.33
N PRO A 73 -11.06 -6.20 5.21
CA PRO A 73 -12.40 -6.69 4.87
C PRO A 73 -13.33 -5.60 4.36
N MET A 74 -13.13 -4.36 4.79
CA MET A 74 -13.91 -3.18 4.34
C MET A 74 -13.25 -2.44 3.17
N GLY A 75 -12.20 -3.02 2.58
CA GLY A 75 -11.46 -2.41 1.47
C GLY A 75 -10.32 -1.51 1.89
N ASP A 76 -10.10 -1.26 3.19
CA ASP A 76 -8.99 -0.43 3.66
C ASP A 76 -7.62 -0.98 3.25
N ALA A 77 -6.65 -0.10 3.06
CA ALA A 77 -5.26 -0.52 3.00
C ALA A 77 -4.77 -0.82 4.42
N VAL A 78 -4.20 -2.01 4.61
CA VAL A 78 -3.66 -2.48 5.89
C VAL A 78 -2.17 -2.69 5.71
N ILE A 79 -1.37 -1.92 6.45
CA ILE A 79 0.09 -1.94 6.38
C ILE A 79 0.64 -2.39 7.72
N GLU A 80 1.38 -3.50 7.71
CA GLU A 80 1.98 -4.07 8.91
C GLU A 80 3.48 -3.76 8.95
N GLY A 81 4.02 -3.61 10.15
CA GLY A 81 5.45 -3.41 10.34
C GLY A 81 5.88 -3.48 11.80
N TYR A 82 7.18 -3.27 12.03
CA TYR A 82 7.79 -3.19 13.35
C TYR A 82 8.96 -2.22 13.34
N ILE A 83 9.38 -1.77 14.52
CA ILE A 83 10.48 -0.79 14.66
C ILE A 83 11.71 -1.40 15.34
N ASN A 84 12.87 -0.77 15.12
CA ASN A 84 14.12 -1.05 15.85
C ASN A 84 14.54 -2.53 15.87
N GLU A 85 14.29 -3.25 14.77
CA GLU A 85 14.55 -4.70 14.66
C GLU A 85 13.83 -5.57 15.71
N ASN A 86 12.85 -5.00 16.42
CA ASN A 86 12.13 -5.65 17.49
C ASN A 86 10.70 -5.97 17.03
N LYS A 87 10.47 -7.23 16.64
CA LYS A 87 9.16 -7.72 16.19
C LYS A 87 8.05 -7.63 17.24
N LYS A 88 8.38 -7.41 18.53
CA LYS A 88 7.39 -7.16 19.60
C LYS A 88 7.00 -5.69 19.73
N ALA A 89 7.66 -4.81 18.99
CA ALA A 89 7.33 -3.39 18.84
C ALA A 89 6.71 -3.19 17.44
N ASP A 90 5.64 -3.93 17.17
CA ASP A 90 4.91 -3.97 15.91
C ASP A 90 3.72 -3.01 15.88
N PHE A 91 3.24 -2.77 14.66
CA PHE A 91 2.10 -1.92 14.36
C PHE A 91 1.31 -2.42 13.15
N VAL A 92 0.05 -2.01 13.10
CA VAL A 92 -0.85 -2.13 11.95
C VAL A 92 -1.44 -0.76 11.65
N ALA A 93 -1.10 -0.20 10.50
CA ALA A 93 -1.54 1.10 10.03
C ALA A 93 -2.65 0.98 8.98
N TYR A 94 -3.61 1.90 9.03
CA TYR A 94 -4.79 1.86 8.17
C TYR A 94 -4.86 3.06 7.22
N GLY A 95 -5.24 2.77 5.99
CA GLY A 95 -5.59 3.75 4.95
C GLY A 95 -7.02 3.52 4.49
N SER A 96 -7.96 4.33 4.98
CA SER A 96 -9.38 4.16 4.67
C SER A 96 -9.77 4.70 3.28
N PRO A 97 -10.72 4.07 2.57
CA PRO A 97 -11.28 4.59 1.32
C PRO A 97 -11.79 6.03 1.43
N GLU A 98 -12.36 6.41 2.58
CA GLU A 98 -12.86 7.77 2.86
C GLU A 98 -11.76 8.84 2.75
N HIS A 99 -10.51 8.41 2.92
CA HIS A 99 -9.32 9.25 2.91
C HIS A 99 -8.41 8.92 1.73
N ASN A 100 -8.98 8.41 0.64
CA ASN A 100 -8.25 7.99 -0.56
C ASN A 100 -7.13 6.99 -0.24
N TYR A 101 -7.38 6.10 0.72
CA TYR A 101 -6.44 5.10 1.21
C TYR A 101 -5.15 5.71 1.80
N GLN A 102 -5.10 7.00 2.09
CA GLN A 102 -3.92 7.62 2.70
C GLN A 102 -3.91 7.39 4.21
N PHE A 103 -2.76 7.00 4.74
CA PHE A 103 -2.54 6.90 6.17
C PHE A 103 -2.76 8.26 6.85
N GLY A 104 -3.76 8.31 7.74
CA GLY A 104 -4.17 9.50 8.46
C GLY A 104 -3.65 9.60 9.90
N GLY A 105 -2.91 8.58 10.38
CA GLY A 105 -2.56 8.42 11.79
C GLY A 105 -3.39 7.38 12.54
N ASP A 106 -4.28 6.66 11.85
CA ASP A 106 -5.02 5.54 12.42
C ASP A 106 -4.14 4.28 12.41
N MET A 107 -3.78 3.80 13.60
CA MET A 107 -2.82 2.73 13.80
C MET A 107 -3.11 1.98 15.10
N ILE A 108 -3.05 0.66 15.03
CA ILE A 108 -2.94 -0.19 16.22
C ILE A 108 -1.46 -0.44 16.47
N GLU A 109 -1.04 -0.22 17.69
CA GLU A 109 0.34 -0.40 18.14
C GLU A 109 0.42 -1.44 19.25
N SER A 110 1.53 -2.18 19.28
CA SER A 110 1.88 -3.03 20.41
C SER A 110 2.19 -2.21 21.65
N GLU A 111 2.10 -2.85 22.82
CA GLU A 111 2.46 -2.24 24.10
C GLU A 111 3.87 -1.62 24.06
N LYS A 112 4.86 -2.35 23.52
CA LYS A 112 6.23 -1.86 23.41
C LYS A 112 6.39 -0.64 22.50
N LEU A 113 5.58 -0.52 21.44
CA LEU A 113 5.61 0.67 20.60
C LEU A 113 4.92 1.84 21.30
N SER A 114 3.78 1.61 21.94
CA SER A 114 3.01 2.62 22.67
C SER A 114 3.81 3.28 23.80
N GLU A 115 4.70 2.53 24.46
CA GLU A 115 5.60 3.05 25.49
C GLU A 115 6.53 4.16 24.95
N LEU A 116 6.87 4.11 23.66
CA LEU A 116 7.78 5.04 23.00
C LEU A 116 7.06 6.25 22.39
N LEU A 117 5.75 6.15 22.13
CA LEU A 117 4.96 7.22 21.53
C LEU A 117 4.37 8.17 22.58
N LYS A 118 4.15 9.42 22.18
CA LYS A 118 3.46 10.41 23.00
C LYS A 118 2.04 9.92 23.34
N PRO A 119 1.47 10.38 24.46
CA PRO A 119 0.08 10.09 24.79
C PRO A 119 -0.86 10.44 23.64
N ALA A 120 -1.96 9.69 23.49
CA ALA A 120 -2.90 9.83 22.37
C ALA A 120 -3.37 11.28 22.10
N GLN A 121 -3.50 12.09 23.16
CA GLN A 121 -3.91 13.50 23.09
C GLN A 121 -2.90 14.42 22.40
N GLU A 122 -1.62 14.03 22.37
CA GLU A 122 -0.52 14.81 21.79
C GLU A 122 -0.09 14.29 20.41
N LEU A 123 -0.64 13.16 19.97
CA LEU A 123 -0.33 12.58 18.67
C LEU A 123 -0.72 13.56 17.55
N LYS A 124 0.26 13.98 16.76
CA LYS A 124 0.00 14.80 15.58
C LYS A 124 -0.39 13.90 14.42
N SER A 125 -1.65 13.99 14.02
CA SER A 125 -2.13 13.42 12.76
C SER A 125 -1.53 14.16 11.55
N GLN A 126 -1.19 13.41 10.51
CA GLN A 126 -0.76 13.98 9.22
C GLN A 126 -1.89 14.71 8.47
N LYS A 127 -3.16 14.58 8.87
CA LYS A 127 -4.27 15.32 8.26
C LYS A 127 -4.13 16.84 8.43
N LYS A 128 -3.49 17.31 9.50
CA LYS A 128 -3.41 18.75 9.81
C LYS A 128 -2.42 19.53 8.93
N SER A 129 -1.59 18.87 8.12
CA SER A 129 -0.57 19.55 7.30
C SER A 129 -1.00 19.92 5.87
N LYS A 130 -2.26 19.67 5.47
CA LYS A 130 -2.82 20.08 4.15
C LYS A 130 -3.81 21.25 4.23
N LYS A 131 -3.71 22.11 5.24
CA LYS A 131 -4.47 23.36 5.30
C LYS A 131 -3.48 24.53 5.18
N ASN A 132 -3.00 24.78 3.97
CA ASN A 132 -2.39 26.01 3.49
C ASN A 132 -2.63 26.12 1.99
#